data_AF-A0A379WXV0-F1
#
_entry.id   AF-A0A379WXV0-F1
#
_cell.length_a   1.000
_cell.length_b   1.000
_cell.length_c   1.000
_cell.angle_alpha   90.00
_cell.angle_beta   90.00
_cell.angle_gamma   90.00
#
_symmetry.space_group_name_H-M   'P 1'
#
loop_
_entity.id
_entity.type
_entity.pdbx_description
1 polymer ?
#
loop_
_entity_poly.entity_id
_entity_poly.type
_entity_poly.pdbx_seq_one_letter_code
_entity_poly.pdbx_strand_id
1 'polypeptide(L)'
;MVIGPCSIHDPAAAKEYAAVCWRYAMSLQGELEIVMRVYFEKPRTTVGWKGLINDPHMDNSFQINDGLRIARKLLLDINDSGLPAAGEFLDMITRNIWPI
;
A
#
# COMPACT_ATOMS: atom_id res chain seq x y z
N MET A 1 -8.49 10.05 -9.34
CA MET A 1 -9.00 8.67 -9.33
C MET A 1 -8.11 7.83 -8.42
N VAL A 2 -8.69 7.17 -7.41
CA VAL A 2 -7.98 6.21 -6.56
C VAL A 2 -8.23 4.81 -7.11
N ILE A 3 -7.18 4.11 -7.53
CA ILE A 3 -7.29 2.77 -8.11
C ILE A 3 -6.15 1.88 -7.65
N GLY A 4 -6.44 0.60 -7.42
CA GLY A 4 -5.41 -0.36 -7.07
C GLY A 4 -5.94 -1.63 -6.42
N PRO A 5 -5.04 -2.55 -6.05
CA PRO A 5 -5.38 -3.81 -5.39
C PRO A 5 -6.17 -3.60 -4.10
N CYS A 6 -7.00 -4.58 -3.76
CA CYS A 6 -7.83 -4.61 -2.54
C CYS A 6 -7.00 -4.36 -1.28
N SER A 7 -5.94 -5.12 -1.11
CA SER A 7 -4.90 -4.95 -0.09
C SER A 7 -3.57 -5.42 -0.67
N ILE A 8 -2.49 -4.82 -0.19
CA ILE A 8 -1.13 -5.25 -0.51
C ILE A 8 -0.75 -6.40 0.40
N HIS A 9 -0.36 -7.52 -0.19
CA HIS A 9 0.22 -8.67 0.51
C HIS A 9 1.57 -9.08 -0.10
N ASP A 10 1.82 -8.76 -1.37
CA ASP A 10 3.09 -8.95 -2.06
C ASP A 10 3.66 -7.60 -2.54
N PRO A 11 4.77 -7.13 -1.94
CA PRO A 11 5.45 -5.89 -2.36
C PRO A 11 6.01 -5.93 -3.79
N ALA A 12 6.39 -7.11 -4.32
CA ALA A 12 6.93 -7.21 -5.66
C ALA A 12 5.83 -6.96 -6.70
N ALA A 13 4.72 -7.68 -6.59
CA ALA A 13 3.53 -7.45 -7.43
C ALA A 13 2.99 -6.03 -7.31
N ALA A 14 3.06 -5.42 -6.11
CA ALA A 14 2.66 -4.03 -5.92
C ALA A 14 3.51 -3.05 -6.73
N LYS A 15 4.83 -3.25 -6.81
CA LYS A 15 5.72 -2.41 -7.63
C LYS A 15 5.49 -2.60 -9.13
N GLU A 16 5.21 -3.82 -9.57
CA GLU A 16 4.84 -4.08 -10.96
C GLU A 16 3.54 -3.35 -11.33
N TYR A 17 2.54 -3.42 -10.44
CA TYR A 17 1.29 -2.69 -10.61
C TYR A 17 1.51 -1.18 -10.62
N ALA A 18 2.36 -0.65 -9.74
CA ALA A 18 2.72 0.76 -9.72
C ALA A 18 3.32 1.21 -11.06
N ALA A 19 4.22 0.42 -11.66
CA ALA A 19 4.79 0.72 -12.96
C ALA A 19 3.74 0.74 -14.09
N VAL A 20 2.71 -0.12 -14.02
CA VAL A 20 1.57 -0.09 -14.95
C VAL A 20 0.73 1.17 -14.72
N CYS A 21 0.36 1.47 -13.48
CA CYS A 21 -0.42 2.66 -13.12
C CYS A 21 0.28 3.96 -13.52
N TRP A 22 1.58 4.04 -13.32
CA TRP A 22 2.37 5.20 -13.70
C TRP A 22 2.29 5.50 -15.20
N ARG A 23 2.37 4.47 -16.06
CA ARG A 23 2.20 4.66 -17.51
C ARG A 23 0.85 5.26 -17.87
N TYR A 24 -0.22 4.79 -17.22
CA TYR A 24 -1.56 5.35 -17.42
C TYR A 24 -1.68 6.77 -16.87
N ALA A 25 -1.09 7.03 -15.70
CA ALA A 25 -1.06 8.36 -15.09
C ALA A 25 -0.41 9.39 -16.02
N MET A 26 0.70 9.03 -16.66
CA MET A 26 1.34 9.88 -17.66
C MET A 26 0.50 10.07 -18.94
N SER A 27 -0.16 9.01 -19.42
CA SER A 27 -0.98 9.11 -20.64
C SER A 27 -2.28 9.91 -20.47
N LEU A 28 -2.80 10.01 -19.25
CA LEU A 28 -4.06 10.69 -18.92
C LEU A 28 -3.82 12.02 -18.18
N GLN A 29 -2.57 12.48 -18.16
CA GLN A 29 -2.17 13.70 -17.50
C GLN A 29 -2.91 14.90 -18.12
N GLY A 30 -3.72 15.59 -17.30
CA GLY A 30 -4.57 16.70 -17.73
C GLY A 30 -6.06 16.39 -17.71
N GLU A 31 -6.44 15.10 -17.73
CA GLU A 31 -7.83 14.66 -17.59
C GLU A 31 -8.07 13.98 -16.25
N LEU A 32 -7.12 13.16 -15.79
CA LEU A 32 -7.24 12.39 -14.56
C LEU A 32 -5.95 12.39 -13.75
N GLU A 33 -6.07 12.77 -12.49
CA GLU A 33 -5.02 12.55 -11.49
C GLU A 33 -5.14 11.11 -10.96
N ILE A 34 -4.21 10.22 -11.31
CA ILE A 34 -4.22 8.81 -10.86
C ILE A 34 -3.41 8.68 -9.58
N VAL A 35 -4.05 8.15 -8.53
CA VAL A 35 -3.43 7.85 -7.24
C VAL A 35 -3.56 6.35 -6.97
N MET A 36 -2.44 5.69 -6.70
CA MET A 36 -2.41 4.25 -6.44
C MET A 36 -2.97 3.92 -5.06
N ARG A 37 -3.91 2.98 -4.98
CA ARG A 37 -4.39 2.44 -3.70
C ARG A 37 -3.36 1.49 -3.10
N VAL A 38 -2.85 1.82 -1.92
CA VAL A 38 -1.84 1.05 -1.16
C VAL A 38 -2.37 0.79 0.26
N TYR A 39 -3.24 -0.22 0.40
CA TYR A 39 -3.87 -0.56 1.68
C TYR A 39 -3.15 -1.73 2.33
N PHE A 40 -2.54 -1.50 3.48
CA PHE A 40 -1.80 -2.52 4.22
C PHE A 40 -2.62 -3.26 5.25
N GLU A 41 -3.80 -2.75 5.59
CA GLU A 41 -4.66 -3.33 6.62
C GLU A 41 -6.03 -3.65 6.04
N LYS A 42 -6.71 -4.57 6.70
CA LYS A 42 -8.07 -4.95 6.33
C LYS A 42 -8.97 -5.01 7.55
N PRO A 43 -10.08 -4.24 7.59
CA PRO A 43 -11.05 -4.39 8.65
C PRO A 43 -11.73 -5.76 8.50
N ARG A 44 -11.75 -6.54 9.58
CA ARG A 44 -12.39 -7.86 9.65
C ARG A 44 -13.52 -7.83 10.67
N THR A 45 -14.63 -8.46 10.34
CA THR A 45 -15.79 -8.63 11.24
C THR A 45 -15.65 -9.85 12.15
N THR A 46 -14.85 -10.87 11.76
CA THR A 46 -14.68 -12.11 12.51
C THR A 46 -13.20 -12.51 12.65
N VAL A 47 -12.68 -13.40 11.80
CA VAL A 47 -11.32 -13.95 11.86
C VAL A 47 -10.73 -13.96 10.45
N GLY A 48 -9.45 -13.62 10.32
CA GLY A 48 -8.75 -13.64 9.04
C GLY A 48 -7.52 -12.75 9.05
N TRP A 49 -6.71 -12.85 8.00
CA TRP A 49 -5.50 -12.05 7.85
C TRP A 49 -5.80 -10.55 7.94
N LYS A 50 -5.11 -9.87 8.85
CA LYS A 50 -5.36 -8.47 9.23
C LYS A 50 -4.63 -7.46 8.34
N GLY A 51 -3.66 -7.90 7.54
CA GLY A 51 -2.89 -7.00 6.70
C GLY A 51 -1.39 -7.25 6.76
N LEU A 52 -0.67 -6.66 5.80
CA LEU A 52 0.78 -6.78 5.66
C LEU A 52 1.53 -6.16 6.83
N ILE A 53 1.00 -5.07 7.42
CA ILE A 53 1.59 -4.51 8.63
C ILE A 53 1.43 -5.47 9.80
N ASN A 54 0.28 -6.11 9.94
CA ASN A 54 -0.02 -6.96 11.09
C ASN A 54 0.64 -8.34 11.00
N ASP A 55 0.71 -8.92 9.80
CA ASP A 55 1.24 -10.27 9.58
C ASP A 55 1.89 -10.37 8.19
N PRO A 56 3.12 -9.83 8.00
CA PRO A 56 3.75 -9.68 6.69
C PRO A 56 4.05 -11.01 6.00
N HIS A 57 4.21 -12.09 6.76
CA HIS A 57 4.55 -13.42 6.25
C HIS A 57 3.32 -14.32 6.05
N MET A 58 2.12 -13.84 6.40
CA MET A 58 0.85 -14.59 6.27
C MET A 58 0.87 -15.94 7.00
N ASP A 59 1.66 -16.07 8.06
CA ASP A 59 1.88 -17.28 8.83
C ASP A 59 1.41 -17.16 10.30
N ASN A 60 0.74 -16.07 10.65
CA ASN A 60 0.35 -15.69 12.01
C ASN A 60 1.54 -15.47 12.97
N SER A 61 2.72 -15.14 12.44
CA SER A 61 3.87 -14.75 13.27
C SER A 61 3.73 -13.35 13.88
N PHE A 62 2.85 -12.51 13.31
CA PHE A 62 2.59 -11.15 13.76
C PHE A 62 3.84 -10.27 13.88
N GLN A 63 4.77 -10.38 12.92
CA GLN A 63 6.00 -9.58 12.87
C GLN A 63 5.73 -8.12 12.48
N ILE A 64 5.06 -7.37 13.34
CA ILE A 64 4.59 -6.01 13.06
C ILE A 64 5.74 -5.08 12.67
N ASN A 65 6.89 -5.18 13.34
CA ASN A 65 8.05 -4.33 13.02
C ASN A 65 8.56 -4.54 11.58
N ASP A 66 8.51 -5.77 11.08
CA ASP A 66 8.90 -6.07 9.70
C ASP A 66 7.81 -5.61 8.73
N GLY A 67 6.55 -5.81 9.08
CA GLY A 67 5.41 -5.27 8.33
C GLY A 67 5.50 -3.75 8.16
N LEU A 68 5.85 -3.02 9.22
CA LEU A 68 6.07 -1.56 9.18
C LEU A 68 7.23 -1.17 8.25
N ARG A 69 8.36 -1.89 8.32
CA ARG A 69 9.53 -1.63 7.45
C ARG A 69 9.20 -1.89 5.98
N ILE A 70 8.53 -3.00 5.69
CA ILE A 70 8.12 -3.39 4.34
C ILE A 70 7.11 -2.37 3.79
N ALA A 71 6.08 -2.03 4.56
CA ALA A 71 5.07 -1.06 4.17
C ALA A 71 5.68 0.31 3.87
N ARG A 72 6.53 0.83 4.77
CA ARG A 72 7.21 2.12 4.56
C ARG A 72 8.13 2.09 3.34
N LYS A 73 8.92 1.02 3.16
CA LYS A 73 9.81 0.89 2.00
C LYS A 73 9.02 0.88 0.70
N LEU A 74 7.89 0.15 0.66
CA LEU A 74 7.04 0.11 -0.52
C LEU A 74 6.46 1.48 -0.87
N LEU A 75 6.02 2.25 0.12
CA LEU A 75 5.52 3.60 -0.11
C LEU A 75 6.60 4.54 -0.65
N LEU A 76 7.80 4.45 -0.09
CA LEU A 76 8.96 5.20 -0.60
C LEU A 76 9.24 4.82 -2.06
N ASP A 77 9.28 3.52 -2.38
CA ASP A 77 9.52 3.05 -3.75
C ASP A 77 8.46 3.54 -4.75
N ILE A 78 7.19 3.53 -4.35
CA ILE A 78 6.08 4.03 -5.18
C ILE A 78 6.19 5.55 -5.36
N ASN A 79 6.40 6.30 -4.29
CA ASN A 79 6.52 7.77 -4.38
C ASN A 79 7.78 8.22 -5.12
N ASP A 80 8.90 7.52 -4.98
CA ASP A 80 10.16 7.80 -5.69
C ASP A 80 10.00 7.61 -7.22
N SER A 81 9.03 6.79 -7.66
CA SER A 81 8.66 6.67 -9.07
C SER A 81 7.85 7.85 -9.61
N GLY A 82 7.40 8.75 -8.72
CA GLY A 82 6.52 9.88 -9.04
C GLY A 82 5.03 9.54 -9.03
N LEU A 83 4.64 8.30 -8.67
CA LEU A 83 3.24 7.91 -8.54
C LEU A 83 2.74 8.19 -7.10
N PRO A 84 1.72 9.04 -6.91
CA PRO A 84 1.17 9.25 -5.57
C PRO A 84 0.43 8.00 -5.06
N ALA A 85 0.50 7.78 -3.75
CA ALA A 85 -0.16 6.66 -3.06
C ALA A 85 -1.27 7.14 -2.10
N ALA A 86 -2.37 6.40 -2.06
CA ALA A 86 -3.48 6.55 -1.11
C ALA A 86 -3.58 5.32 -0.19
N GLY A 87 -3.59 5.56 1.11
CA GLY A 87 -3.77 4.54 2.15
C GLY A 87 -5.05 4.74 2.95
N GLU A 88 -5.46 3.71 3.67
CA GLU A 88 -6.52 3.76 4.68
C GLU A 88 -5.88 3.71 6.07
N PHE A 89 -6.22 4.66 6.95
CA PHE A 89 -5.76 4.68 8.33
C PHE A 89 -6.83 4.05 9.22
N LEU A 90 -6.66 2.77 9.60
CA LEU A 90 -7.59 2.07 10.48
C LEU A 90 -7.23 2.20 11.97
N ASP A 91 -5.97 2.50 12.28
CA ASP A 91 -5.49 2.77 13.64
C ASP A 91 -4.70 4.08 13.71
N MET A 92 -4.75 4.72 14.88
CA MET A 92 -4.10 6.01 15.19
C MET A 92 -2.57 5.89 15.18
N ILE A 93 -2.02 4.72 15.49
CA ILE A 93 -0.56 4.50 15.55
C ILE A 93 0.04 4.39 14.15
N THR A 94 -0.67 3.75 13.23
CA THR A 94 -0.28 3.54 11.83
C THR A 94 -0.19 4.85 11.03
N ARG A 95 -0.68 5.98 11.56
CA ARG A 95 -0.47 7.30 10.97
C ARG A 95 1.00 7.75 11.02
N ASN A 96 1.72 7.45 12.10
CA ASN A 96 3.07 7.99 12.35
C ASN A 96 4.17 7.36 11.48
N ILE A 97 3.84 6.34 10.69
CA ILE A 97 4.79 5.60 9.84
C ILE A 97 4.77 6.06 8.38
N TRP A 98 3.77 6.86 7.98
CA TRP A 98 3.66 7.39 6.63
C TRP A 98 4.69 8.51 6.42
N PRO A 99 5.37 8.57 5.26
CA PRO A 99 6.15 9.75 4.90
C PRO A 99 5.18 10.92 4.63
N ILE A 100 4.95 11.74 5.65
CA ILE A 100 4.46 13.11 5.49
C ILE A 100 5.65 14.02 5.24
#